data_AF-A0A1F9JA98-F1
#
_entry.id   AF-A0A1F9JA98-F1
#
_cell.length_a   1.000
_cell.length_b   1.000
_cell.length_c   1.000
_cell.angle_alpha   90.00
_cell.angle_beta   90.00
_cell.angle_gamma   90.00
#
_symmetry.space_group_name_H-M   'P 1'
#
loop_
_entity.id
_entity.type
_entity.pdbx_description
1 polymer ?
#
loop_
_entity_poly.entity_id
_entity_poly.type
_entity_poly.pdbx_seq_one_letter_code
_entity_poly.pdbx_strand_id
1 'polypeptide(L)'
;MGILALSADERVRDVRVSEDTLMVDLMDGRTISVPLVWYPRLFGGTAKQRSNWKVCAAGYGIHWPDLDEDLSTEGLLRGAPAPARSARRLTIRSRQRRKAR
;
A
#
# COMPACT_ATOMS: atom_id res chain seq x y z
N MET A 1 22.36 25.23 -12.36
CA MET A 1 20.96 25.47 -11.93
C MET A 1 20.59 24.41 -10.90
N GLY A 2 20.84 24.71 -9.62
CA GLY A 2 20.46 23.81 -8.53
C GLY A 2 18.99 24.02 -8.23
N ILE A 3 18.17 23.01 -8.49
CA ILE A 3 16.81 22.98 -7.96
C ILE A 3 16.91 23.08 -6.44
N LEU A 4 16.34 24.15 -5.88
CA LEU A 4 16.07 24.28 -4.45
C LEU A 4 14.99 23.25 -4.10
N ALA A 5 15.36 21.97 -4.06
CA ALA A 5 14.53 20.98 -3.42
C ALA A 5 14.57 21.34 -1.92
N LEU A 6 13.60 22.14 -1.48
CA LEU A 6 13.12 22.09 -0.09
C LEU A 6 13.11 20.60 0.27
N SER A 7 13.90 20.20 1.28
CA SER A 7 14.05 18.79 1.69
C SER A 7 12.69 18.11 1.59
N ALA A 8 12.55 17.23 0.58
CA ALA A 8 11.32 16.51 0.31
C ALA A 8 11.16 15.48 1.43
N ASP A 9 10.68 15.95 2.58
CA ASP A 9 10.39 15.13 3.73
C ASP A 9 9.11 14.35 3.45
N GLU A 10 9.31 13.21 2.80
CA GLU A 10 8.28 12.28 2.36
C GLU A 10 7.72 11.44 3.51
N ARG A 11 8.01 11.79 4.77
CA ARG A 11 7.42 11.11 5.91
C ARG A 11 5.94 11.44 6.02
N VAL A 12 5.17 10.44 6.44
CA VAL A 12 3.74 10.53 6.70
C VAL A 12 3.50 11.44 7.89
N ARG A 13 2.67 12.47 7.67
CA ARG A 13 2.17 13.36 8.71
C ARG A 13 0.77 12.95 9.15
N ASP A 14 -0.14 12.74 8.20
CA ASP A 14 -1.54 12.36 8.45
C ASP A 14 -2.09 11.52 7.29
N VAL A 15 -3.09 10.70 7.58
CA VAL A 15 -3.76 9.85 6.59
C VAL A 15 -5.27 9.95 6.76
N ARG A 16 -5.96 10.33 5.68
CA ARG A 16 -7.41 10.43 5.62
C ARG A 16 -7.94 9.51 4.52
N VAL A 17 -8.93 8.68 4.86
CA VAL A 17 -9.54 7.74 3.93
C VAL A 17 -11.02 8.08 3.81
N SER A 18 -11.44 8.47 2.61
CA SER A 18 -12.85 8.73 2.27
C SER A 18 -13.48 7.48 1.61
N GLU A 19 -14.69 7.60 1.07
CA GLU A 19 -15.37 6.49 0.41
C GLU A 19 -14.62 6.02 -0.86
N ASP A 20 -14.08 6.96 -1.62
CA ASP A 20 -13.49 6.77 -2.94
C ASP A 20 -12.00 7.14 -3.04
N THR A 21 -11.48 7.89 -2.06
CA THR A 21 -10.14 8.50 -2.13
C THR A 21 -9.33 8.26 -0.85
N LEU A 22 -8.03 7.96 -1.02
CA LEU A 22 -7.01 7.93 0.03
C LEU A 22 -6.15 9.20 -0.09
N MET A 23 -6.07 9.96 1.00
CA MET A 23 -5.23 11.16 1.11
C MET A 23 -4.15 10.94 2.16
N VAL A 24 -2.91 11.29 1.80
CA VAL A 24 -1.74 11.22 2.69
C VAL A 24 -1.07 12.58 2.71
N ASP A 25 -1.04 13.21 3.88
CA ASP A 25 -0.30 14.45 4.11
C ASP A 25 1.15 14.09 4.46
N LEU A 26 2.10 14.77 3.82
CA LEU A 26 3.54 14.61 4.04
C LEU A 26 4.08 15.70 4.98
N MET A 27 5.22 15.43 5.61
CA MET A 27 5.88 16.37 6.53
C MET A 27 6.40 17.63 5.82
N ASP A 28 6.70 17.53 4.52
CA ASP A 28 7.07 18.68 3.68
C ASP A 28 5.90 19.58 3.26
N GLY A 29 4.67 19.24 3.68
CA GLY A 29 3.47 20.02 3.40
C GLY A 29 2.74 19.65 2.10
N ARG A 30 3.24 18.67 1.33
CA ARG A 30 2.48 18.10 0.19
C ARG A 30 1.36 17.18 0.68
N THR A 31 0.32 17.04 -0.12
CA THR A 31 -0.73 16.02 0.05
C THR A 31 -0.79 15.15 -1.20
N ILE A 32 -0.70 13.85 -1.02
CA ILE A 32 -0.91 12.86 -2.08
C ILE A 32 -2.36 12.40 -2.02
N SER A 33 -3.06 12.45 -3.16
CA SER A 33 -4.44 11.96 -3.30
C SER A 33 -4.50 10.90 -4.37
N VAL A 34 -4.96 9.70 -4.01
CA VAL A 34 -5.08 8.56 -4.93
C VAL A 34 -6.45 7.88 -4.81
N PRO A 35 -6.98 7.27 -5.89
CA PRO A 35 -8.22 6.53 -5.82
C PRO A 35 -8.11 5.33 -4.88
N LEU A 36 -9.05 5.20 -3.94
CA LEU A 36 -9.10 4.07 -3.00
C LEU A 36 -9.28 2.72 -3.73
N VAL A 37 -9.88 2.74 -4.92
CA VAL A 37 -10.11 1.56 -5.76
C VAL A 37 -8.82 0.84 -6.15
N TRP A 38 -7.67 1.53 -6.09
CA TRP A 38 -6.35 0.94 -6.34
C TRP A 38 -5.87 0.04 -5.21
N TYR A 39 -6.53 0.10 -4.06
CA TYR A 39 -6.20 -0.65 -2.85
C TYR A 39 -7.41 -1.48 -2.40
N PRO A 40 -7.69 -2.64 -3.03
CA PRO A 40 -8.91 -3.41 -2.78
C PRO A 40 -9.14 -3.79 -1.30
N ARG A 41 -8.07 -3.99 -0.51
CA ARG A 41 -8.21 -4.28 0.93
C ARG A 41 -8.72 -3.07 1.71
N LEU A 42 -8.21 -1.88 1.41
CA LEU A 42 -8.71 -0.63 1.99
C LEU A 42 -10.12 -0.31 1.49
N PHE A 43 -10.38 -0.54 0.20
CA PHE A 43 -11.70 -0.35 -0.40
C PHE A 43 -12.76 -1.26 0.24
N GLY A 44 -12.43 -2.50 0.57
CA GLY A 44 -13.33 -3.42 1.27
C GLY A 44 -13.42 -3.20 2.78
N GLY A 45 -12.52 -2.40 3.37
CA GLY A 45 -12.47 -2.16 4.81
C GLY A 45 -13.58 -1.22 5.32
N THR A 46 -14.01 -1.40 6.56
CA THR A 46 -14.95 -0.49 7.23
C THR A 46 -14.27 0.84 7.60
N ALA A 47 -15.05 1.90 7.80
CA ALA A 47 -14.51 3.21 8.23
C ALA A 47 -13.64 3.09 9.50
N LYS A 48 -14.05 2.26 10.47
CA LYS A 48 -13.29 2.02 11.70
C LYS A 48 -11.91 1.40 11.42
N GLN A 49 -11.85 0.43 10.52
CA GLN A 49 -10.60 -0.23 10.14
C GLN A 49 -9.70 0.72 9.34
N ARG A 50 -10.26 1.51 8.42
CA ARG A 50 -9.54 2.52 7.63
C ARG A 50 -8.95 3.63 8.51
N SER A 51 -9.62 3.99 9.60
CA SER A 51 -9.10 4.98 10.56
C SER A 51 -8.04 4.41 11.50
N ASN A 52 -7.90 3.08 11.61
CA ASN A 52 -6.89 2.42 12.44
C ASN A 52 -5.61 2.16 11.63
N TRP A 53 -4.89 3.22 11.30
CA TRP A 53 -3.59 3.14 10.63
C TRP A 53 -2.45 3.49 11.58
N LYS A 54 -1.24 3.05 11.23
CA LYS A 54 -0.01 3.33 11.98
C LYS A 54 1.12 3.69 11.02
N VAL A 55 1.94 4.66 11.41
CA VAL A 55 3.18 4.94 10.68
C VAL A 55 4.19 3.83 10.94
N CYS A 56 4.85 3.35 9.88
CA CYS A 56 5.93 2.38 9.95
C CYS A 56 7.12 2.81 9.07
N ALA A 57 8.13 1.95 8.93
CA ALA A 57 9.32 2.18 8.10
C ALA A 57 9.99 3.56 8.33
N ALA A 58 10.25 3.91 9.60
CA ALA A 58 10.87 5.17 10.00
C ALA A 58 10.14 6.46 9.54
N GLY A 59 8.84 6.37 9.26
CA GLY A 59 8.04 7.50 8.80
C GLY A 59 7.56 7.39 7.35
N TYR A 60 8.12 6.47 6.56
CA TYR A 60 7.84 6.38 5.12
C TYR A 60 6.75 5.37 4.76
N GLY A 61 6.27 4.59 5.72
CA GLY A 61 5.22 3.58 5.50
C GLY A 61 3.97 3.82 6.35
N ILE A 62 2.86 3.28 5.88
CA ILE A 62 1.55 3.29 6.52
C ILE A 62 1.06 1.84 6.61
N HIS A 63 0.77 1.37 7.82
CA HIS A 63 0.30 0.03 8.09
C HIS A 63 -1.12 0.06 8.67
N TRP A 64 -2.03 -0.71 8.07
CA TRP A 64 -3.38 -0.96 8.58
C TRP A 64 -3.46 -2.36 9.21
N PRO A 65 -3.33 -2.49 10.55
CA PRO A 65 -3.32 -3.79 11.23
C PRO A 65 -4.62 -4.60 11.05
N ASP A 66 -5.77 -3.92 10.97
CA ASP A 66 -7.06 -4.62 10.84
C ASP A 66 -7.33 -5.17 9.43
N LEU A 67 -6.60 -4.65 8.42
CA LEU A 67 -6.76 -4.99 7.02
C LEU A 67 -5.55 -5.73 6.45
N ASP A 68 -4.47 -5.85 7.24
CA ASP A 68 -3.20 -6.43 6.84
C ASP A 68 -2.69 -5.78 5.53
N GLU A 69 -2.74 -4.44 5.47
CA GLU A 69 -2.31 -3.66 4.31
C GLU A 69 -1.18 -2.71 4.68
N ASP A 70 -0.15 -2.66 3.84
CA ASP A 70 1.02 -1.81 4.00
C ASP A 70 1.23 -0.98 2.74
N LEU A 71 1.26 0.34 2.89
CA LEU A 71 1.55 1.28 1.81
C LEU A 71 2.83 2.07 2.10
N SER A 72 3.61 2.34 1.07
CA SER A 72 4.77 3.23 1.15
C SER A 72 4.48 4.56 0.47
N THR A 73 4.98 5.64 1.07
CA THR A 73 4.93 7.01 0.51
C THR A 73 5.59 7.08 -0.86
N GLU A 74 6.71 6.38 -1.06
CA GLU A 74 7.37 6.23 -2.36
C GLU A 74 6.45 5.55 -3.40
N GLY A 75 5.73 4.49 -3.02
CA GLY A 75 4.77 3.81 -3.90
C GLY A 75 3.62 4.72 -4.31
N LEU A 76 3.12 5.51 -3.36
CA LEU A 76 2.07 6.52 -3.60
C LEU A 76 2.56 7.62 -4.54
N LEU A 77 3.76 8.16 -4.33
CA LEU A 77 4.36 9.21 -5.19
C LEU A 77 4.61 8.73 -6.63
N ARG A 78 4.89 7.44 -6.81
CA ARG A 78 5.04 6.82 -8.14
C ARG A 78 3.70 6.54 -8.83
N GLY A 79 2.57 6.69 -8.13
CA GLY A 79 1.26 6.29 -8.63
C GLY A 79 1.13 4.78 -8.86
N ALA A 80 1.87 3.97 -8.10
CA ALA A 80 1.82 2.52 -8.24
C ALA A 80 0.56 1.96 -7.52
N PRO A 81 -0.36 1.30 -8.23
CA PRO A 81 -1.48 0.61 -7.58
C PRO A 81 -0.96 -0.57 -6.76
N ALA A 82 -1.75 -1.04 -5.78
CA ALA A 82 -1.40 -2.23 -5.02
C ALA A 82 -1.12 -3.39 -5.98
N PRO A 83 -0.08 -4.20 -5.74
CA PRO A 83 0.18 -5.36 -6.58
C PRO A 83 -1.04 -6.27 -6.56
N ALA A 84 -1.75 -6.36 -7.68
CA ALA A 84 -2.77 -7.38 -7.89
C ALA A 84 -2.09 -8.72 -7.65
N ARG A 85 -2.59 -9.49 -6.67
CA ARG A 85 -1.97 -10.72 -6.21
C ARG A 85 -1.72 -11.63 -7.42
N SER A 86 -0.49 -11.62 -7.93
CA SER A 86 -0.08 -12.56 -8.97
C SER A 86 -0.18 -13.92 -8.29
N ALA A 87 -1.16 -14.71 -8.71
CA ALA A 87 -1.31 -16.09 -8.27
C ALA A 87 -0.06 -16.85 -8.68
N ARG A 88 0.97 -16.82 -7.84
CA ARG A 88 2.17 -17.62 -8.02
C ARG A 88 1.82 -19.04 -7.61
N ARG A 89 1.22 -19.71 -8.59
CA ARG A 89 1.24 -21.14 -8.89
C ARG A 89 2.27 -21.92 -8.06
N LEU A 90 1.78 -22.75 -7.14
CA LEU A 90 2.43 -24.02 -6.82
C LEU A 90 1.44 -25.17 -7.07
N THR A 91 1.00 -25.31 -8.33
CA THR A 91 0.65 -26.63 -8.86
C THR A 91 1.96 -27.33 -9.21
N ILE A 92 2.52 -28.09 -8.27
CA ILE A 92 3.42 -29.18 -8.65
C ILE A 92 2.53 -30.39 -8.91
N ARG A 93 2.60 -30.85 -10.17
CA ARG A 93 1.81 -31.92 -10.75
C ARG A 93 2.04 -33.24 -10.01
N SER A 94 0.94 -33.95 -9.74
CA SER A 94 0.92 -35.39 -9.58
C SER A 94 1.35 -36.10 -10.88
N ARG A 95 2.26 -37.08 -10.79
CA ARG A 95 2.29 -38.38 -11.53
C ARG A 95 3.68 -39.01 -11.61
N GLN A 96 3.87 -40.12 -10.90
CA GLN A 96 4.50 -41.34 -11.42
C GLN A 96 3.98 -42.50 -10.55
N ARG A 97 2.83 -43.09 -10.86
CA ARG A 97 2.67 -44.34 -11.65
C ARG A 97 3.74 -45.41 -11.39
N ARG A 98 3.30 -46.42 -10.65
CA ARG A 98 3.60 -47.86 -10.71
C ARG A 98 4.42 -48.35 -11.93
N LYS A 99 5.48 -49.09 -11.66
CA LYS A 99 5.95 -50.34 -12.33
C LYS A 99 6.83 -51.05 -11.27
N ALA A 100 6.47 -52.19 -10.68
CA ALA A 100 6.38 -53.54 -11.26
C ALA A 100 7.70 -53.98 -11.93
N ARG A 101 8.62 -54.55 -11.14
CA ARG A 101 9.19 -55.89 -11.35
C ARG A 101 9.93 -56.36 -10.10
#